data_AF-A0A7W5EUN7-F1
#
_entry.id   AF-A0A7W5EUN7-F1
#
_cell.length_a   1.000
_cell.length_b   1.000
_cell.length_c   1.000
_cell.angle_alpha   90.00
_cell.angle_beta   90.00
_cell.angle_gamma   90.00
#
_symmetry.space_group_name_H-M   'P 1'
#
loop_
_entity.id
_entity.type
_entity.pdbx_description
1 polymer ?
#
loop_
_entity_poly.entity_id
_entity_poly.type
_entity_poly.pdbx_seq_one_letter_code
_entity_poly.pdbx_strand_id
1 'polypeptide(L)' 'MRITIDDVRRYHCCWGAKRWFDRHDLDFRAFLAEGIDAEAFIAAGDWRARHIVEAKRKEIRDGQ' A
#
# COMPACT_ATOMS: atom_id res chain seq x y z
N MET A 1 10.45 2.51 -2.86
CA MET A 1 9.74 1.40 -3.56
C MET A 1 8.29 1.81 -3.64
N ARG A 2 7.69 1.86 -4.84
CA ARG A 2 6.31 2.34 -4.97
C ARG A 2 5.30 1.23 -4.67
N ILE A 3 4.39 1.49 -3.74
CA ILE A 3 3.18 0.69 -3.52
C ILE A 3 2.09 1.22 -4.44
N THR A 4 1.44 0.31 -5.14
CA THR A 4 0.34 0.60 -6.06
C THR A 4 -0.92 -0.13 -5.62
N ILE A 5 -2.05 0.23 -6.22
CA ILE A 5 -3.32 -0.44 -5.94
C ILE A 5 -3.29 -1.94 -6.30
N ASP A 6 -2.47 -2.37 -7.27
CA ASP A 6 -2.34 -3.79 -7.60
C ASP A 6 -1.80 -4.59 -6.40
N ASP A 7 -0.76 -4.06 -5.75
CA ASP A 7 -0.13 -4.69 -4.58
C ASP A 7 -1.12 -4.78 -3.41
N VAL A 8 -1.95 -3.74 -3.23
CA VAL A 8 -2.98 -3.72 -2.19
C VAL A 8 -4.09 -4.71 -2.51
N ARG A 9 -4.51 -4.82 -3.78
CA ARG A 9 -5.60 -5.71 -4.23
C ARG A 9 -5.30 -7.19 -4.05
N ARG A 10 -4.02 -7.58 -3.95
CA ARG A 10 -3.59 -8.96 -3.66
C ARG A 10 -3.96 -9.40 -2.24
N TYR A 11 -4.07 -8.46 -1.29
CA TYR A 11 -4.27 -8.76 0.13
C TYR A 11 -5.56 -8.16 0.70
N HIS A 12 -6.08 -7.09 0.11
CA HIS A 12 -7.23 -6.34 0.62
C HIS A 12 -8.20 -5.94 -0.49
N CYS A 13 -9.49 -5.84 -0.16
CA CYS A 13 -10.48 -5.31 -1.08
C CYS A 13 -10.34 -3.79 -1.24
N CYS A 14 -10.66 -3.26 -2.42
CA CYS A 14 -10.55 -1.83 -2.72
C CYS A 14 -11.36 -0.96 -1.74
N TRP A 15 -12.48 -1.47 -1.23
CA TRP A 15 -13.30 -0.76 -0.25
C TRP A 15 -12.60 -0.63 1.12
N GLY A 16 -11.96 -1.71 1.57
CA GLY A 16 -11.17 -1.71 2.81
C GLY A 16 -9.94 -0.81 2.70
N ALA A 17 -9.27 -0.82 1.54
CA ALA A 17 -8.19 0.10 1.25
C ALA A 17 -8.66 1.56 1.32
N LYS A 18 -9.72 1.92 0.58
CA LYS A 18 -10.27 3.28 0.60
C LYS A 18 -10.58 3.78 2.01
N ARG A 19 -11.24 2.94 2.83
CA ARG A 19 -11.58 3.30 4.22
C ARG A 19 -10.36 3.45 5.12
N TRP A 20 -9.28 2.71 4.83
CA TRP A 20 -8.02 2.88 5.53
C TRP A 20 -7.37 4.23 5.16
N PHE A 21 -7.25 4.53 3.87
CA PHE A 21 -6.71 5.82 3.41
C PHE A 21 -7.47 7.02 4.00
N ASP A 22 -8.80 6.96 4.04
CA ASP A 22 -9.68 7.96 4.67
C ASP A 22 -9.39 8.18 6.17
N ARG A 23 -9.03 7.11 6.90
CA ARG A 23 -8.69 7.20 8.34
C ARG A 23 -7.30 7.76 8.61
N HIS A 24 -6.38 7.63 7.66
CA HIS A 24 -4.99 8.05 7.80
C HIS A 24 -4.71 9.40 7.13
N ASP A 25 -5.75 10.12 6.70
CA ASP A 25 -5.63 11.40 5.96
C ASP A 25 -4.75 11.26 4.70
N LEU A 26 -4.82 10.09 4.05
CA LEU A 26 -4.05 9.80 2.84
C LEU A 26 -4.94 9.92 1.61
N ASP A 27 -4.41 10.55 0.57
CA ASP A 27 -5.12 10.77 -0.68
C ASP A 27 -5.23 9.48 -1.52
N PHE A 28 -6.35 8.76 -1.38
CA PHE A 28 -6.59 7.53 -2.14
C PHE A 28 -6.61 7.76 -3.65
N ARG A 29 -7.05 8.94 -4.11
CA ARG A 29 -7.06 9.30 -5.53
C ARG A 29 -5.65 9.47 -6.09
N ALA A 30 -4.78 10.19 -5.38
CA ALA A 30 -3.38 10.33 -5.77
C ALA A 30 -2.67 8.96 -5.77
N PHE A 31 -2.97 8.12 -4.77
CA PHE A 31 -2.48 6.75 -4.71
C PHE A 31 -2.89 5.88 -5.91
N LEU A 32 -4.12 6.03 -6.42
CA LEU A 32 -4.56 5.29 -7.60
C LEU A 32 -3.83 5.71 -8.89
N ALA A 33 -3.46 6.99 -9.00
CA ALA A 33 -2.80 7.53 -10.19
C ALA A 33 -1.29 7.26 -10.19
N GLU A 34 -0.63 7.53 -9.07
CA GLU A 34 0.84 7.53 -8.99
C GLU A 34 1.40 6.46 -8.05
N GLY A 35 0.56 5.89 -7.18
CA GLY A 35 1.02 5.10 -6.03
C GLY A 35 1.61 5.97 -4.93
N ILE A 36 2.06 5.33 -3.85
CA ILE A 36 2.69 5.98 -2.70
C ILE A 36 4.04 5.33 -2.42
N ASP A 37 4.98 6.07 -1.85
CA ASP A 37 6.22 5.45 -1.40
C ASP A 37 5.98 4.55 -0.18
N ALA A 38 6.68 3.41 -0.15
CA ALA A 38 6.60 2.44 0.93
C ALA A 38 6.91 3.04 2.31
N GLU A 39 7.83 4.01 2.40
CA GLU A 39 8.18 4.65 3.67
C GLU A 39 7.03 5.52 4.17
N ALA A 40 6.44 6.34 3.29
CA ALA A 40 5.25 7.14 3.60
C ALA A 40 4.04 6.25 3.93
N PHE A 41 3.91 5.11 3.27
CA PHE A 41 2.85 4.15 3.54
C PHE A 41 2.99 3.52 4.93
N ILE A 42 4.20 3.12 5.34
CA ILE A 42 4.46 2.58 6.69
C ILE A 42 4.36 3.67 7.76
N ALA A 43 4.71 4.92 7.43
CA ALA A 43 4.61 6.06 8.35
C ALA A 43 3.17 6.32 8.82
N ALA A 44 2.16 5.88 8.06
CA ALA A 44 0.77 5.89 8.50
C ALA A 44 0.52 5.05 9.78
N GLY A 45 1.46 4.17 10.15
CA GLY A 45 1.52 3.56 11.49
C GLY A 45 0.77 2.24 11.65
N ASP A 46 0.25 1.66 10.57
CA ASP A 46 -0.62 0.49 10.62
C ASP A 46 0.05 -0.80 10.15
N TRP A 47 -0.30 -1.92 10.80
CA TRP A 47 0.23 -3.25 10.47
C TRP A 47 -0.05 -3.66 9.02
N ARG A 48 -1.17 -3.18 8.45
CA ARG A 48 -1.55 -3.44 7.05
C ARG A 48 -0.55 -2.86 6.07
N ALA A 49 -0.13 -1.63 6.31
CA ALA A 49 0.82 -0.96 5.44
C ALA A 49 2.17 -1.69 5.42
N ARG A 50 2.63 -2.08 6.62
CA ARG A 50 3.85 -2.88 6.78
C ARG A 50 3.74 -4.24 6.08
N HIS A 51 2.64 -4.96 6.27
CA HIS A 51 2.41 -6.26 5.63
C HIS A 51 2.49 -6.19 4.09
N ILE A 52 1.87 -5.19 3.47
CA ILE A 52 1.89 -5.02 2.00
C ILE A 52 3.29 -4.65 1.50
N VAL A 53 4.02 -3.79 2.22
CA VAL A 53 5.41 -3.45 1.88
C VAL A 53 6.32 -4.67 1.99
N GLU A 54 6.19 -5.47 3.05
CA GLU A 54 6.98 -6.69 3.23
C GLU A 54 6.67 -7.73 2.15
N ALA A 55 5.39 -7.91 1.81
CA ALA A 55 4.97 -8.76 0.71
C ALA A 55 5.61 -8.32 -0.62
N LYS A 56 5.50 -7.05 -0.99
CA LYS A 56 6.08 -6.54 -2.24
C LYS A 56 7.61 -6.64 -2.26
N ARG A 57 8.27 -6.40 -1.12
CA ARG A 57 9.72 -6.62 -0.99
C ARG A 57 10.10 -8.08 -1.24
N LYS A 58 9.29 -9.03 -0.73
CA LYS A 58 9.49 -10.45 -0.98
C LYS A 58 9.32 -10.78 -2.47
N GLU A 59 8.29 -10.24 -3.12
CA GLU A 59 8.06 -10.45 -4.56
C GLU A 59 9.20 -9.90 -5.43
N ILE A 60 9.71 -8.70 -5.13
CA ILE A 60 10.86 -8.14 -5.83
C ILE A 60 12.11 -9.01 -5.64
N ARG A 61 12.29 -9.60 -4.45
CA ARG A 61 13.43 -10.47 -4.14
C ARG A 61 13.31 -11.86 -4.78
N ASP A 62 12.10 -12.42 -4.87
CA ASP A 62 11.82 -13.76 -5.39
C ASP A 62 11.73 -13.78 -6.93
N GLY A 63 11.35 -12.66 -7.54
CA GLY A 63 11.29 -12.48 -9.00
C GLY A 63 12.57 -11.96 -9.65
N GLN A 64 13.73 -12.09 -8.99
CA GLN A 64 15.05 -11.69 -9.51
C GLN A 64 15.90 -12.90 -9.89
#